data_AF-A0A2D7ARM6-F1
#
_entry.id   AF-A0A2D7ARM6-F1
#
_cell.length_a   1.000
_cell.length_b   1.000
_cell.length_c   1.000
_cell.angle_alpha   90.00
_cell.angle_beta   90.00
_cell.angle_gamma   90.00
#
_symmetry.space_group_name_H-M   'P 1'
#
loop_
_entity.id
_entity.type
_entity.pdbx_description
1 polymer ?
#
loop_
_entity_poly.entity_id
_entity_poly.type
_entity_poly.pdbx_seq_one_letter_code
_entity_poly.pdbx_strand_id
1 'polypeptide(L)'
;MSSNQCIEWQGNLACLNPNGLVIKSRHTIAGKHVFGPDSDNTTLAISGLNLLVEESEIGSVKIEGDIDSLALQACGYSIDEEAEWTISCDDNNASISISKNDVFDWDVEGVELDSQFYDDICEAWSKEMNAVSQGAFVSEQSYRSGAASRMNFSSQQLGEIRIWPPREMVGDQRPQQAPPLSQNGVIESWTKLSAGGAPSEFSLRAPLLDGIATVFVRMDDGPCGVFLIADDEMKLPEIGNRVTFAVRRLYAQDGLIRYGLKALIC
;
A
#
# COMPACT_ATOMS: atom_id res chain seq x y z
N MET A 1 -5.55 -32.68 -6.82
CA MET A 1 -4.84 -31.44 -6.43
C MET A 1 -5.89 -30.35 -6.45
N SER A 2 -6.30 -29.85 -5.28
CA SER A 2 -7.17 -28.65 -5.24
C SER A 2 -6.37 -27.53 -5.89
N SER A 3 -6.84 -27.03 -7.03
CA SER A 3 -6.16 -25.94 -7.73
C SER A 3 -6.12 -24.71 -6.82
N ASN A 4 -4.92 -24.24 -6.49
CA ASN A 4 -4.74 -22.93 -5.88
C ASN A 4 -5.40 -21.89 -6.80
N GLN A 5 -6.25 -21.03 -6.25
CA GLN A 5 -6.84 -19.94 -7.03
C GLN A 5 -5.88 -18.77 -6.95
N CYS A 6 -5.20 -18.48 -8.07
CA CYS A 6 -4.33 -17.32 -8.19
C CYS A 6 -5.09 -16.18 -8.87
N ILE A 7 -5.03 -14.99 -8.27
CA ILE A 7 -5.72 -13.78 -8.69
C ILE A 7 -4.76 -12.60 -8.68
N GLU A 8 -5.06 -11.59 -9.50
CA GLU A 8 -4.50 -10.27 -9.32
C GLU A 8 -5.23 -9.58 -8.15
N TRP A 9 -4.47 -9.12 -7.17
CA TRP A 9 -5.01 -8.45 -6.00
C TRP A 9 -4.17 -7.23 -5.65
N GLN A 10 -4.78 -6.04 -5.67
CA GLN A 10 -4.12 -4.79 -5.30
C GLN A 10 -2.76 -4.59 -6.00
N GLY A 11 -2.66 -4.94 -7.30
CA GLY A 11 -1.42 -4.82 -8.09
C GLY A 11 -0.39 -5.94 -7.88
N ASN A 12 -0.73 -6.96 -7.08
CA ASN A 12 0.12 -8.11 -6.76
C ASN A 12 -0.51 -9.42 -7.25
N LEU A 13 0.26 -10.50 -7.16
CA LEU A 13 -0.19 -11.85 -7.50
C LEU A 13 -0.44 -12.62 -6.21
N ALA A 14 -1.69 -12.97 -5.94
CA ALA A 14 -2.11 -13.64 -4.73
C ALA A 14 -2.70 -15.01 -5.06
N CYS A 15 -2.26 -16.05 -4.36
CA CYS A 15 -2.81 -17.39 -4.48
C CYS A 15 -3.36 -17.82 -3.13
N LEU A 16 -4.59 -18.31 -3.08
CA LEU A 16 -5.22 -18.75 -1.84
C LEU A 16 -5.40 -20.26 -1.78
N ASN A 17 -5.37 -20.79 -0.55
CA ASN A 17 -5.94 -22.07 -0.20
C ASN A 17 -6.61 -22.01 1.20
N PRO A 18 -7.30 -23.07 1.66
CA PRO A 18 -7.98 -23.06 2.97
C PRO A 18 -7.05 -22.91 4.20
N ASN A 19 -5.74 -23.08 4.04
CA ASN A 19 -4.76 -23.07 5.11
C ASN A 19 -3.87 -21.81 5.11
N GLY A 20 -4.02 -20.93 4.11
CA GLY A 20 -3.25 -19.70 4.00
C GLY A 20 -3.20 -19.11 2.59
N LEU A 21 -2.28 -18.17 2.46
CA LEU A 21 -2.10 -17.30 1.30
C LEU A 21 -0.61 -17.19 0.98
N VAL A 22 -0.28 -17.15 -0.31
CA VAL A 22 1.00 -16.59 -0.79
C VAL A 22 0.68 -15.38 -1.64
N ILE A 23 1.35 -14.27 -1.37
CA ILE A 23 1.27 -13.05 -2.17
C ILE A 23 2.67 -12.64 -2.62
N LYS A 24 2.83 -12.42 -3.93
CA LYS A 24 4.09 -12.04 -4.58
C LYS A 24 3.92 -10.72 -5.30
N SER A 25 5.00 -9.94 -5.38
CA SER A 25 5.03 -8.83 -6.32
C SER A 25 4.86 -9.34 -7.75
N ARG A 26 4.13 -8.63 -8.60
CA ARG A 26 3.92 -9.06 -9.99
C ARG A 26 5.19 -8.97 -10.86
N HIS A 27 6.21 -8.22 -10.45
CA HIS A 27 7.39 -7.96 -11.25
C HIS A 27 8.45 -9.04 -11.06
N THR A 28 9.20 -9.35 -12.12
CA THR A 28 10.25 -10.36 -12.12
C THR A 28 11.50 -9.87 -12.84
N ILE A 29 12.66 -10.38 -12.45
CA ILE A 29 13.93 -10.25 -13.18
C ILE A 29 14.51 -11.65 -13.33
N ALA A 30 14.75 -12.07 -14.57
CA ALA A 30 15.20 -13.42 -14.90
C ALA A 30 14.31 -14.52 -14.26
N GLY A 31 12.99 -14.29 -14.25
CA GLY A 31 12.00 -15.22 -13.68
C GLY A 31 11.91 -15.26 -12.15
N LYS A 32 12.65 -14.39 -11.44
CA LYS A 32 12.61 -14.26 -9.98
C LYS A 32 11.85 -13.01 -9.59
N HIS A 33 10.91 -13.10 -8.64
CA HIS A 33 10.09 -11.96 -8.28
C HIS A 33 10.89 -10.88 -7.55
N VAL A 34 10.62 -9.63 -7.88
CA VAL A 34 11.22 -8.44 -7.29
C VAL A 34 10.15 -7.40 -6.99
N PHE A 35 10.39 -6.51 -6.02
CA PHE A 35 9.41 -5.48 -5.69
C PHE A 35 9.21 -4.47 -6.82
N GLY A 36 7.96 -4.05 -7.02
CA GLY A 36 7.64 -2.90 -7.85
C GLY A 36 8.09 -1.57 -7.23
N PRO A 37 7.95 -0.45 -7.97
CA PRO A 37 8.56 0.82 -7.58
C PRO A 37 8.18 1.34 -6.19
N ASP A 38 6.93 1.14 -5.78
CA ASP A 38 6.43 1.61 -4.50
C ASP A 38 6.09 0.47 -3.52
N SER A 39 6.64 -0.72 -3.73
CA SER A 39 6.35 -1.93 -2.94
C SER A 39 7.54 -2.44 -2.14
N ASP A 40 7.26 -3.14 -1.06
CA ASP A 40 8.17 -3.89 -0.18
C ASP A 40 7.39 -4.97 0.59
N ASN A 41 8.07 -5.70 1.48
CA ASN A 41 7.47 -6.73 2.35
C ASN A 41 6.25 -6.21 3.13
N THR A 42 6.34 -5.00 3.70
CA THR A 42 5.26 -4.39 4.47
C THR A 42 4.00 -4.21 3.61
N THR A 43 4.17 -3.68 2.39
CA THR A 43 3.05 -3.47 1.47
C THR A 43 2.43 -4.78 1.00
N LEU A 44 3.24 -5.81 0.74
CA LEU A 44 2.75 -7.14 0.37
C LEU A 44 2.02 -7.81 1.53
N ALA A 45 2.56 -7.74 2.74
CA ALA A 45 1.94 -8.31 3.93
C ALA A 45 0.57 -7.68 4.21
N ILE A 46 0.47 -6.35 4.17
CA ILE A 46 -0.82 -5.64 4.33
C ILE A 46 -1.80 -6.05 3.23
N SER A 47 -1.35 -6.11 1.97
CA SER A 47 -2.19 -6.51 0.84
C SER A 47 -2.71 -7.94 0.99
N GLY A 48 -1.84 -8.86 1.42
CA GLY A 48 -2.21 -10.25 1.67
C GLY A 48 -3.17 -10.42 2.83
N LEU A 49 -2.94 -9.71 3.95
CA LEU A 49 -3.86 -9.72 5.08
C LEU A 49 -5.24 -9.19 4.67
N ASN A 50 -5.31 -8.11 3.90
CA ASN A 50 -6.56 -7.54 3.42
C ASN A 50 -7.37 -8.54 2.58
N LEU A 51 -6.70 -9.41 1.82
CA LEU A 51 -7.36 -10.47 1.06
C LEU A 51 -7.79 -11.63 1.98
N LEU A 52 -6.91 -12.04 2.90
CA LEU A 52 -7.15 -13.16 3.78
C LEU A 52 -8.32 -12.91 4.75
N VAL A 53 -8.54 -11.66 5.19
CA VAL A 53 -9.68 -11.31 6.05
C VAL A 53 -11.04 -11.46 5.35
N GLU A 54 -11.08 -11.52 4.01
CA GLU A 54 -12.32 -11.79 3.27
C GLU A 54 -12.79 -13.24 3.48
N GLU A 55 -11.86 -14.16 3.76
CA GLU A 55 -12.08 -15.60 3.86
C GLU A 55 -11.88 -16.16 5.28
N SER A 56 -11.28 -15.39 6.19
CA SER A 56 -10.90 -15.87 7.53
C SER A 56 -10.88 -14.76 8.58
N GLU A 57 -11.24 -15.09 9.81
CA GLU A 57 -11.06 -14.17 10.94
C GLU A 57 -9.59 -14.15 11.38
N ILE A 58 -8.98 -12.96 11.40
CA ILE A 58 -7.60 -12.75 11.84
C ILE A 58 -7.64 -11.85 13.08
N GLY A 59 -7.37 -12.42 14.26
CA GLY A 59 -7.28 -11.66 15.51
C GLY A 59 -5.94 -10.96 15.70
N SER A 60 -4.85 -11.69 15.50
CA SER A 60 -3.46 -11.21 15.57
C SER A 60 -2.58 -11.99 14.59
N VAL A 61 -1.39 -11.45 14.34
CA VAL A 61 -0.37 -12.06 13.47
C VAL A 61 1.00 -12.04 14.13
N LYS A 62 1.78 -13.09 13.89
CA LYS A 62 3.20 -13.16 14.18
C LYS A 62 3.99 -12.74 12.94
N ILE A 63 5.08 -12.02 13.13
CA ILE A 63 5.92 -11.52 12.03
C ILE A 63 7.26 -12.26 12.03
N GLU A 64 7.60 -12.90 10.91
CA GLU A 64 8.89 -13.54 10.65
C GLU A 64 9.54 -12.92 9.41
N GLY A 65 10.21 -11.79 9.59
CA GLY A 65 10.91 -11.07 8.52
C GLY A 65 10.95 -9.56 8.74
N ASP A 66 11.41 -8.82 7.75
CA ASP A 66 11.48 -7.35 7.79
C ASP A 66 10.15 -6.73 7.34
N ILE A 67 9.30 -6.41 8.32
CA ILE A 67 7.99 -5.78 8.14
C ILE A 67 7.83 -4.65 9.16
N ASP A 68 7.33 -3.50 8.73
CA ASP A 68 6.98 -2.40 9.63
C ASP A 68 5.71 -2.74 10.42
N SER A 69 5.91 -3.20 11.65
CA SER A 69 4.85 -3.53 12.61
C SER A 69 3.85 -2.38 12.83
N LEU A 70 4.30 -1.14 12.79
CA LEU A 70 3.46 0.03 13.06
C LEU A 70 2.57 0.34 11.86
N ALA A 71 3.01 0.02 10.65
CA ALA A 71 2.17 0.08 9.45
C ALA A 71 1.05 -0.97 9.50
N LEU A 72 1.34 -2.21 9.93
CA LEU A 72 0.32 -3.25 10.12
C LEU A 72 -0.70 -2.85 11.19
N GLN A 73 -0.25 -2.33 12.33
CA GLN A 73 -1.12 -1.84 13.40
C GLN A 73 -2.00 -0.68 12.95
N ALA A 74 -1.47 0.23 12.13
CA ALA A 74 -2.26 1.30 11.53
C ALA A 74 -3.34 0.77 10.56
N CYS A 75 -3.11 -0.41 9.96
CA CYS A 75 -4.10 -1.14 9.17
C CYS A 75 -5.11 -1.94 10.02
N GLY A 76 -4.99 -1.91 11.34
CA GLY A 76 -5.90 -2.59 12.27
C GLY A 76 -5.48 -4.01 12.63
N TYR A 77 -4.29 -4.46 12.23
CA TYR A 77 -3.78 -5.79 12.57
C TYR A 77 -3.00 -5.76 13.90
N SER A 78 -3.37 -6.66 14.81
CA SER A 78 -2.64 -6.82 16.08
C SER A 78 -1.43 -7.74 15.88
N ILE A 79 -0.35 -7.46 16.59
CA ILE A 79 0.89 -8.26 16.52
C ILE A 79 1.06 -9.00 17.82
N ASP A 80 1.24 -10.31 17.73
CA ASP A 80 1.39 -11.21 18.87
C ASP A 80 2.31 -12.38 18.47
N GLU A 81 3.33 -12.66 19.27
CA GLU A 81 4.29 -13.76 19.01
C GLU A 81 3.65 -15.14 19.16
N GLU A 82 2.54 -15.23 19.90
CA GLU A 82 1.76 -16.45 20.08
C GLU A 82 0.56 -16.52 19.13
N ALA A 83 0.49 -15.63 18.13
CA ALA A 83 -0.58 -15.62 17.15
C ALA A 83 -0.61 -16.93 16.33
N GLU A 84 -1.82 -17.39 16.00
CA GLU A 84 -2.00 -18.55 15.14
C GLU A 84 -1.51 -18.28 13.71
N TRP A 85 -1.73 -17.06 13.20
CA TRP A 85 -1.30 -16.67 11.85
C TRP A 85 0.13 -16.12 11.88
N THR A 86 0.99 -16.64 11.02
CA THR A 86 2.38 -16.21 10.85
C THR A 86 2.57 -15.62 9.45
N ILE A 87 3.26 -14.48 9.39
CA ILE A 87 3.70 -13.84 8.15
C ILE A 87 5.18 -14.13 7.98
N SER A 88 5.53 -14.91 6.96
CA SER A 88 6.92 -15.26 6.64
C SER A 88 7.35 -14.57 5.34
N CYS A 89 8.44 -13.81 5.40
CA CYS A 89 9.02 -13.14 4.24
C CYS A 89 10.03 -14.03 3.52
N ASP A 90 9.96 -14.06 2.19
CA ASP A 90 11.08 -14.47 1.34
C ASP A 90 11.63 -13.24 0.61
N ASP A 91 12.62 -12.61 1.24
CA ASP A 91 13.29 -11.41 0.72
C ASP A 91 14.00 -11.68 -0.60
N ASN A 92 14.35 -12.94 -0.88
CA ASN A 92 14.93 -13.26 -2.16
C ASN A 92 13.86 -13.15 -3.25
N ASN A 93 12.62 -13.55 -3.00
CA ASN A 93 11.62 -13.71 -4.05
C ASN A 93 10.42 -12.74 -3.92
N ALA A 94 10.61 -11.57 -3.30
CA ALA A 94 9.58 -10.54 -3.09
C ALA A 94 8.18 -11.14 -2.80
N SER A 95 8.16 -12.05 -1.83
CA SER A 95 7.05 -12.97 -1.56
C SER A 95 6.76 -13.03 -0.07
N ILE A 96 5.47 -13.10 0.26
CA ILE A 96 4.97 -13.24 1.63
C ILE A 96 4.06 -14.46 1.69
N SER A 97 4.34 -15.36 2.62
CA SER A 97 3.45 -16.46 3.01
C SER A 97 2.73 -16.08 4.29
N ILE A 98 1.39 -16.15 4.29
CA ILE A 98 0.56 -15.95 5.48
C ILE A 98 -0.20 -17.24 5.76
N SER A 99 0.11 -17.91 6.86
CA SER A 99 -0.46 -19.22 7.17
C SER A 99 -0.43 -19.53 8.65
N LYS A 100 -1.04 -20.66 9.05
CA LYS A 100 -1.10 -21.06 10.46
C LYS A 100 0.08 -21.92 10.93
N ASN A 101 0.68 -22.71 10.05
CA ASN A 101 1.70 -23.70 10.42
C ASN A 101 2.77 -23.98 9.35
N ASP A 102 2.50 -23.66 8.09
CA ASP A 102 3.33 -24.06 6.95
C ASP A 102 3.78 -22.84 6.14
N VAL A 103 5.07 -22.73 5.82
CA VAL A 103 5.49 -21.72 4.84
C VAL A 103 5.17 -22.25 3.45
N PHE A 104 4.32 -21.53 2.73
CA PHE A 104 3.97 -21.85 1.36
C PHE A 104 4.84 -21.05 0.41
N ASP A 105 5.25 -21.70 -0.67
CA ASP A 105 5.84 -21.03 -1.83
C ASP A 105 5.22 -21.65 -3.08
N TRP A 106 4.57 -20.81 -3.88
CA TRP A 106 3.88 -21.23 -5.09
C TRP A 106 4.44 -20.48 -6.28
N ASP A 107 4.71 -21.21 -7.35
CA ASP A 107 5.15 -20.64 -8.62
C ASP A 107 3.98 -19.90 -9.27
N VAL A 108 4.19 -18.62 -9.52
CA VAL A 108 3.25 -17.75 -10.23
C VAL A 108 4.04 -17.00 -11.28
N GLU A 109 3.52 -16.91 -12.49
CA GLU A 109 4.18 -16.17 -13.56
C GLU A 109 4.02 -14.67 -13.32
N GLY A 110 5.15 -13.94 -13.32
CA GLY A 110 5.18 -12.48 -13.22
C GLY A 110 5.44 -11.81 -14.57
N VAL A 111 5.61 -10.50 -14.51
CA VAL A 111 5.94 -9.64 -15.65
C VAL A 111 7.41 -9.24 -15.54
N GLU A 112 8.19 -9.46 -16.60
CA GLU A 112 9.60 -9.10 -16.63
C GLU A 112 9.77 -7.57 -16.54
N LEU A 113 10.57 -7.12 -15.59
CA LEU A 113 10.93 -5.73 -15.35
C LEU A 113 12.33 -5.47 -15.89
N ASP A 114 12.56 -4.27 -16.42
CA ASP A 114 13.91 -3.86 -16.80
C ASP A 114 14.82 -3.82 -15.56
N SER A 115 15.95 -4.52 -15.62
CA SER A 115 16.84 -4.67 -14.46
C SER A 115 17.51 -3.36 -14.08
N GLN A 116 17.84 -2.51 -15.06
CA GLN A 116 18.45 -1.21 -14.79
C GLN A 116 17.46 -0.27 -14.10
N PHE A 117 16.21 -0.24 -14.58
CA PHE A 117 15.14 0.51 -13.94
C PHE A 117 14.92 0.07 -12.49
N TYR A 118 14.92 -1.24 -12.23
CA TYR A 118 14.81 -1.76 -10.87
C TYR A 118 15.96 -1.30 -9.97
N ASP A 119 17.20 -1.43 -10.43
CA ASP A 119 18.39 -1.00 -9.69
C ASP A 119 18.36 0.50 -9.39
N ASP A 120 17.96 1.33 -10.38
CA ASP A 120 17.84 2.78 -10.25
C ASP A 120 16.77 3.17 -9.20
N ILE A 121 15.64 2.45 -9.17
CA ILE A 121 14.58 2.64 -8.17
C ILE A 121 15.05 2.26 -6.77
N CYS A 122 15.75 1.13 -6.63
CA CYS A 122 16.31 0.69 -5.35
C CYS A 122 17.33 1.71 -4.83
N GLU A 123 18.20 2.23 -5.70
CA GLU A 123 19.16 3.27 -5.35
C GLU A 123 18.44 4.58 -4.96
N ALA A 124 17.40 4.96 -5.69
CA ALA A 124 16.61 6.16 -5.39
C ALA A 124 15.96 6.08 -4.00
N TRP A 125 15.34 4.95 -3.64
CA TRP A 125 14.80 4.73 -2.28
C TRP A 125 15.89 4.77 -1.20
N SER A 126 17.04 4.14 -1.45
CA SER A 126 18.17 4.17 -0.52
C SER A 126 18.67 5.60 -0.27
N LYS A 127 18.76 6.42 -1.33
CA LYS A 127 19.14 7.83 -1.24
C LYS A 127 18.05 8.66 -0.53
N GLU A 128 16.78 8.43 -0.84
CA GLU A 128 15.64 9.13 -0.22
C GLU A 128 15.57 8.89 1.29
N MET A 129 15.84 7.66 1.74
CA MET A 129 15.92 7.33 3.18
C MET A 129 16.98 8.13 3.95
N ASN A 130 18.05 8.54 3.27
CA ASN A 130 19.14 9.31 3.85
C ASN A 130 19.06 10.81 3.54
N ALA A 131 18.05 11.24 2.78
CA ALA A 131 17.91 12.63 2.37
C ALA A 131 17.28 13.46 3.50
N VAL A 132 17.75 14.71 3.63
CA VAL A 132 17.12 15.70 4.51
C VAL A 132 15.99 16.37 3.74
N SER A 133 14.78 16.36 4.31
CA SER A 133 13.63 17.05 3.71
C SER A 133 13.98 18.50 3.38
N GLN A 134 13.80 18.88 2.12
CA GLN A 134 13.94 20.27 1.65
C GLN A 134 12.58 20.95 1.45
N GLY A 135 11.50 20.26 1.82
CA GLY A 135 10.12 20.65 1.58
C GLY A 135 9.27 20.60 2.85
N ALA A 136 8.08 20.01 2.75
CA ALA A 136 7.13 19.97 3.85
C ALA A 136 7.51 18.87 4.84
N PHE A 137 8.15 19.26 5.94
CA PHE A 137 8.56 18.32 6.98
C PHE A 137 7.35 17.78 7.77
N VAL A 138 7.22 16.44 7.81
CA VAL A 138 6.24 15.75 8.67
C VAL A 138 6.97 14.99 9.75
N SER A 139 6.77 15.37 11.02
CA SER A 139 7.36 14.63 12.14
C SER A 139 6.82 13.21 12.22
N GLU A 140 7.63 12.29 12.74
CA GLU A 140 7.19 10.91 12.96
C GLU A 140 5.91 10.82 13.79
N GLN A 141 5.80 11.63 14.86
CA GLN A 141 4.61 11.67 15.69
C GLN A 141 3.36 12.12 14.91
N SER A 142 3.49 13.13 14.06
CA SER A 142 2.38 13.61 13.22
C SER A 142 2.00 12.59 12.15
N TYR A 143 2.97 11.88 11.58
CA TYR A 143 2.70 10.78 10.67
C TYR A 143 1.95 9.65 11.38
N ARG A 144 2.43 9.23 12.56
CA ARG A 144 1.83 8.14 13.36
C ARG A 144 0.41 8.45 13.81
N SER A 145 0.12 9.68 14.25
CA SER A 145 -1.23 10.05 14.68
C SER A 145 -2.27 10.00 13.55
N GLY A 146 -1.84 10.19 12.30
CA GLY A 146 -2.70 10.09 11.12
C GLY A 146 -2.60 8.76 10.37
N ALA A 147 -1.80 7.80 10.84
CA ALA A 147 -1.43 6.60 10.11
C ALA A 147 -2.65 5.75 9.70
N ALA A 148 -3.58 5.50 10.63
CA ALA A 148 -4.78 4.72 10.35
C ALA A 148 -5.70 5.37 9.30
N SER A 149 -5.79 6.71 9.30
CA SER A 149 -6.53 7.44 8.26
C SER A 149 -5.86 7.35 6.89
N ARG A 150 -4.52 7.31 6.85
CA ARG A 150 -3.72 7.29 5.62
C ARG A 150 -3.63 5.90 4.97
N MET A 151 -3.60 4.84 5.78
CA MET A 151 -3.39 3.46 5.31
C MET A 151 -4.68 2.63 5.30
N ASN A 152 -5.66 2.95 6.14
CA ASN A 152 -6.85 2.11 6.32
C ASN A 152 -8.16 2.87 6.24
N PHE A 153 -8.16 4.08 5.66
CA PHE A 153 -9.35 4.94 5.58
C PHE A 153 -10.14 5.07 6.88
N SER A 154 -9.48 5.02 8.05
CA SER A 154 -10.14 5.23 9.34
C SER A 154 -10.93 6.52 9.30
N SER A 155 -12.24 6.43 9.58
CA SER A 155 -13.18 7.50 9.31
C SER A 155 -14.04 7.81 10.53
N GLN A 156 -14.75 8.92 10.45
CA GLN A 156 -15.71 9.33 11.45
C GLN A 156 -17.08 9.57 10.83
N GLN A 157 -18.09 9.74 11.68
CA GLN A 157 -19.44 10.07 11.28
C GLN A 157 -20.01 11.17 12.16
N LEU A 158 -20.75 12.09 11.53
CA LEU A 158 -21.56 13.08 12.21
C LEU A 158 -22.96 13.12 11.58
N GLY A 159 -23.96 12.63 12.32
CA GLY A 159 -25.28 12.39 11.74
C GLY A 159 -25.19 11.36 10.61
N GLU A 160 -25.62 11.71 9.41
CA GLU A 160 -25.54 10.85 8.22
C GLU A 160 -24.26 11.08 7.39
N ILE A 161 -23.42 12.04 7.77
CA ILE A 161 -22.25 12.44 6.99
C ILE A 161 -21.02 11.62 7.43
N ARG A 162 -20.40 10.91 6.49
CA ARG A 162 -19.07 10.31 6.66
C ARG A 162 -17.99 11.38 6.52
N ILE A 163 -16.99 11.33 7.41
CA ILE A 163 -15.92 12.31 7.51
C ILE A 163 -14.59 11.59 7.38
N TRP A 164 -13.78 12.04 6.41
CA TRP A 164 -12.40 11.64 6.24
C TRP A 164 -11.61 12.81 5.61
N PRO A 165 -10.38 13.09 6.06
CA PRO A 165 -9.72 12.52 7.25
C PRO A 165 -10.47 12.84 8.56
N PRO A 166 -10.28 12.04 9.63
CA PRO A 166 -10.85 12.31 10.95
C PRO A 166 -10.53 13.71 11.46
N ARG A 167 -11.49 14.33 12.15
CA ARG A 167 -11.38 15.66 12.75
C ARG A 167 -11.67 15.58 14.24
N GLU A 168 -11.05 16.48 15.01
CA GLU A 168 -11.39 16.64 16.42
C GLU A 168 -12.81 17.21 16.59
N MET A 169 -13.15 18.20 15.75
CA MET A 169 -14.42 18.91 15.77
C MET A 169 -14.90 19.24 14.35
N VAL A 170 -16.22 19.28 14.17
CA VAL A 170 -16.90 19.81 12.99
C VAL A 170 -17.93 20.83 13.48
N GLY A 171 -17.61 22.11 13.33
CA GLY A 171 -18.29 23.17 14.07
C GLY A 171 -18.12 22.93 15.58
N ASP A 172 -19.24 22.87 16.31
CA ASP A 172 -19.26 22.66 17.76
C ASP A 172 -19.53 21.20 18.16
N GLN A 173 -19.50 20.26 17.21
CA GLN A 173 -19.78 18.85 17.46
C GLN A 173 -18.52 18.00 17.27
N ARG A 174 -18.35 17.00 18.16
CA ARG A 174 -17.32 15.98 18.03
C ARG A 174 -17.86 14.80 17.21
N PRO A 175 -17.27 14.50 16.05
CA PRO A 175 -17.65 13.32 15.27
C PRO A 175 -17.39 12.02 16.04
N GLN A 176 -18.22 11.00 15.80
CA GLN A 176 -18.05 9.67 16.36
C GLN A 176 -17.16 8.81 15.44
N GLN A 177 -16.48 7.82 16.00
CA GLN A 177 -15.76 6.84 15.18
C GLN A 177 -16.74 6.07 14.31
N ALA A 178 -16.34 5.80 13.08
CA ALA A 178 -17.10 5.00 12.13
C ALA A 178 -16.19 3.90 11.55
N PRO A 179 -16.76 2.86 10.91
CA PRO A 179 -15.96 1.91 10.16
C PRO A 179 -15.07 2.62 9.12
N PRO A 180 -13.97 2.00 8.66
CA PRO A 180 -13.23 2.46 7.49
C PRO A 180 -14.12 2.81 6.28
N LEU A 181 -13.68 3.75 5.44
CA LEU A 181 -14.31 3.94 4.13
C LEU A 181 -14.02 2.72 3.25
N SER A 182 -14.91 2.45 2.30
CA SER A 182 -14.67 1.49 1.22
C SER A 182 -13.44 1.90 0.41
N GLN A 183 -12.67 0.91 -0.03
CA GLN A 183 -11.46 1.11 -0.83
C GLN A 183 -11.78 1.25 -2.32
N ASN A 184 -12.83 1.98 -2.67
CA ASN A 184 -13.26 2.21 -4.04
C ASN A 184 -13.67 3.67 -4.28
N GLY A 185 -13.47 4.15 -5.51
CA GLY A 185 -13.92 5.48 -5.89
C GLY A 185 -13.85 5.76 -7.39
N VAL A 186 -14.11 7.02 -7.74
CA VAL A 186 -14.07 7.54 -9.12
C VAL A 186 -13.13 8.73 -9.20
N ILE A 187 -12.27 8.76 -10.21
CA ILE A 187 -11.43 9.92 -10.50
C ILE A 187 -12.30 11.09 -10.97
N GLU A 188 -12.29 12.19 -10.22
CA GLU A 188 -12.98 13.44 -10.56
C GLU A 188 -12.06 14.40 -11.33
N SER A 189 -10.75 14.34 -11.06
CA SER A 189 -9.72 15.09 -11.78
C SER A 189 -8.36 14.46 -11.55
N TRP A 190 -7.38 14.75 -12.41
CA TRP A 190 -6.02 14.26 -12.27
C TRP A 190 -4.99 15.24 -12.84
N THR A 191 -3.74 15.09 -12.41
CA THR A 191 -2.60 15.81 -12.98
C THR A 191 -1.34 14.94 -12.91
N LYS A 192 -0.44 15.11 -13.88
CA LYS A 192 0.90 14.49 -13.86
C LYS A 192 1.93 15.59 -13.69
N LEU A 193 2.68 15.53 -12.60
CA LEU A 193 3.80 16.40 -12.35
C LEU A 193 5.00 15.87 -13.13
N SER A 194 5.52 16.65 -14.07
CA SER A 194 6.76 16.32 -14.77
C SER A 194 7.92 16.21 -13.78
N ALA A 195 8.94 15.41 -14.10
CA ALA A 195 10.11 15.18 -13.26
C ALA A 195 10.76 16.47 -12.70
N GLY A 196 10.90 17.53 -13.50
CA GLY A 196 11.51 18.80 -13.07
C GLY A 196 10.64 19.68 -12.16
N GLY A 197 9.37 19.33 -11.97
CA GLY A 197 8.41 20.05 -11.12
C GLY A 197 7.95 19.25 -9.90
N ALA A 198 8.48 18.03 -9.71
CA ALA A 198 8.13 17.21 -8.57
C ALA A 198 8.70 17.82 -7.27
N PRO A 199 7.97 17.73 -6.14
CA PRO A 199 8.50 18.13 -4.84
C PRO A 199 9.81 17.40 -4.52
N SER A 200 10.64 18.01 -3.67
CA SER A 200 11.97 17.49 -3.33
C SER A 200 11.96 16.03 -2.86
N GLU A 201 10.89 15.64 -2.18
CA GLU A 201 10.61 14.32 -1.62
C GLU A 201 10.44 13.24 -2.70
N PHE A 202 10.12 13.63 -3.94
CA PHE A 202 9.98 12.72 -5.08
C PHE A 202 11.05 12.96 -6.14
N SER A 203 11.97 13.90 -5.93
CA SER A 203 12.90 14.38 -6.97
C SER A 203 13.83 13.29 -7.53
N LEU A 204 14.12 12.25 -6.74
CA LEU A 204 14.96 11.13 -7.16
C LEU A 204 14.18 10.11 -8.01
N ARG A 205 12.91 9.87 -7.67
CA ARG A 205 12.09 8.86 -8.34
C ARG A 205 11.26 9.41 -9.49
N ALA A 206 10.83 10.67 -9.44
CA ALA A 206 10.03 11.28 -10.49
C ALA A 206 10.69 11.22 -11.88
N PRO A 207 12.02 11.41 -12.06
CA PRO A 207 12.66 11.19 -13.36
C PRO A 207 12.59 9.75 -13.85
N LEU A 208 12.67 8.77 -12.94
CA LEU A 208 12.62 7.34 -13.25
C LEU A 208 11.20 6.91 -13.63
N LEU A 209 10.19 7.50 -12.99
CA LEU A 209 8.77 7.19 -13.17
C LEU A 209 8.08 8.03 -14.28
N ASP A 210 8.85 8.79 -15.07
CA ASP A 210 8.34 9.75 -16.05
C ASP A 210 7.37 10.79 -15.45
N GLY A 211 7.64 11.20 -14.21
CA GLY A 211 6.82 12.10 -13.42
C GLY A 211 6.02 11.36 -12.35
N ILE A 212 5.13 12.10 -11.67
CA ILE A 212 4.29 11.58 -10.60
C ILE A 212 2.84 11.96 -10.90
N ALA A 213 1.98 10.96 -11.10
CA ALA A 213 0.56 11.18 -11.30
C ALA A 213 -0.17 11.27 -9.96
N THR A 214 -1.11 12.22 -9.89
CA THR A 214 -2.01 12.40 -8.75
C THR A 214 -3.45 12.49 -9.22
N VAL A 215 -4.36 11.90 -8.46
CA VAL A 215 -5.79 11.85 -8.75
C VAL A 215 -6.57 12.44 -7.58
N PHE A 216 -7.57 13.25 -7.90
CA PHE A 216 -8.62 13.64 -6.98
C PHE A 216 -9.77 12.65 -7.14
N VAL A 217 -10.06 11.88 -6.10
CA VAL A 217 -11.00 10.77 -6.13
C VAL A 217 -12.18 11.08 -5.22
N ARG A 218 -13.40 10.87 -5.72
CA ARG A 218 -14.60 10.75 -4.89
C ARG A 218 -14.75 9.28 -4.49
N MET A 219 -14.60 8.98 -3.20
CA MET A 219 -14.81 7.63 -2.67
C MET A 219 -16.32 7.31 -2.67
N ASP A 220 -16.66 6.03 -2.76
CA ASP A 220 -18.06 5.59 -2.84
C ASP A 220 -18.87 5.97 -1.58
N ASP A 221 -18.21 6.11 -0.43
CA ASP A 221 -18.81 6.57 0.83
C ASP A 221 -19.10 8.08 0.87
N GLY A 222 -18.65 8.86 -0.14
CA GLY A 222 -18.91 10.30 -0.27
C GLY A 222 -17.70 11.22 -0.11
N PRO A 223 -16.79 11.04 0.87
CA PRO A 223 -15.61 11.90 1.00
C PRO A 223 -14.74 11.87 -0.26
N CYS A 224 -13.97 12.95 -0.46
CA CYS A 224 -13.02 13.05 -1.56
C CYS A 224 -11.59 13.19 -1.04
N GLY A 225 -10.62 12.68 -1.79
CA GLY A 225 -9.21 12.70 -1.41
C GLY A 225 -8.28 12.86 -2.60
N VAL A 226 -7.04 13.26 -2.32
CA VAL A 226 -5.96 13.30 -3.32
C VAL A 226 -5.01 12.14 -3.05
N PHE A 227 -4.70 11.37 -4.09
CA PHE A 227 -3.84 10.19 -4.00
C PHE A 227 -2.81 10.20 -5.12
N LEU A 228 -1.62 9.67 -4.84
CA LEU A 228 -0.68 9.28 -5.89
C LEU A 228 -1.23 8.03 -6.58
N ILE A 229 -0.94 7.87 -7.86
CA ILE A 229 -1.21 6.62 -8.57
C ILE A 229 -0.01 5.68 -8.36
N ALA A 230 -0.28 4.38 -8.31
CA ALA A 230 0.73 3.32 -8.42
C ALA A 230 0.36 2.37 -9.56
N ASP A 231 1.37 1.64 -10.04
CA ASP A 231 1.21 0.56 -11.01
C ASP A 231 0.54 1.03 -12.32
N ASP A 232 0.87 2.25 -12.77
CA ASP A 232 0.28 2.97 -13.91
C ASP A 232 1.03 2.80 -15.24
N GLU A 233 1.95 1.84 -15.32
CA GLU A 233 2.79 1.60 -16.51
C GLU A 233 1.94 1.24 -17.74
N MET A 234 0.78 0.62 -17.51
CA MET A 234 -0.13 0.14 -18.56
C MET A 234 -1.43 0.94 -18.67
N LYS A 235 -1.76 1.78 -17.67
CA LYS A 235 -3.03 2.50 -17.59
C LYS A 235 -2.81 3.93 -17.13
N LEU A 236 -3.19 4.89 -17.97
CA LEU A 236 -3.16 6.30 -17.60
C LEU A 236 -4.48 6.70 -16.93
N PRO A 237 -4.45 7.64 -15.97
CA PRO A 237 -5.67 8.13 -15.34
C PRO A 237 -6.55 8.90 -16.34
N GLU A 238 -7.85 8.64 -16.29
CA GLU A 238 -8.87 9.48 -16.94
C GLU A 238 -9.98 9.85 -15.96
N ILE A 239 -10.61 11.01 -16.18
CA ILE A 239 -11.78 11.43 -15.40
C ILE A 239 -12.90 10.41 -15.62
N GLY A 240 -13.51 9.95 -14.54
CA GLY A 240 -14.56 8.93 -14.55
C GLY A 240 -14.04 7.49 -14.42
N ASN A 241 -12.73 7.24 -14.49
CA ASN A 241 -12.20 5.90 -14.23
C ASN A 241 -12.46 5.48 -12.78
N ARG A 242 -12.70 4.18 -12.61
CA ARG A 242 -12.78 3.53 -11.31
C ARG A 242 -11.38 3.26 -10.79
N VAL A 243 -11.21 3.46 -9.49
CA VAL A 243 -9.97 3.12 -8.79
C VAL A 243 -10.27 2.30 -7.55
N THR A 244 -9.33 1.42 -7.24
CA THR A 244 -9.17 0.81 -5.91
C THR A 244 -7.96 1.42 -5.21
N PHE A 245 -7.71 1.03 -3.97
CA PHE A 245 -6.58 1.53 -3.21
C PHE A 245 -5.76 0.39 -2.63
N ALA A 246 -4.47 0.64 -2.48
CA ALA A 246 -3.58 -0.28 -1.80
C ALA A 246 -2.47 0.50 -1.08
N VAL A 247 -1.98 -0.07 0.03
CA VAL A 247 -0.87 0.52 0.76
C VAL A 247 0.40 0.42 -0.08
N ARG A 248 1.10 1.54 -0.19
CA ARG A 248 2.36 1.67 -0.91
C ARG A 248 3.31 2.55 -0.10
N ARG A 249 4.60 2.48 -0.44
CA ARG A 249 5.58 3.48 -0.01
C ARG A 249 5.24 4.80 -0.68
N LEU A 250 5.03 5.86 0.10
CA LEU A 250 4.76 7.19 -0.41
C LEU A 250 6.06 7.95 -0.64
N TYR A 251 6.83 8.11 0.43
CA TYR A 251 8.14 8.77 0.44
C TYR A 251 8.92 8.33 1.68
N ALA A 252 10.21 8.65 1.73
CA ALA A 252 11.06 8.44 2.89
C ALA A 252 11.53 9.77 3.49
N GLN A 253 11.67 9.81 4.82
CA GLN A 253 12.19 10.97 5.55
C GLN A 253 12.77 10.53 6.89
N ASP A 254 13.94 11.05 7.25
CA ASP A 254 14.63 10.77 8.53
C ASP A 254 14.85 9.28 8.79
N GLY A 255 15.24 8.52 7.76
CA GLY A 255 15.45 7.08 7.86
C GLY A 255 14.17 6.26 8.05
N LEU A 256 13.00 6.84 7.78
CA LEU A 256 11.70 6.17 7.88
C LEU A 256 10.95 6.21 6.56
N ILE A 257 10.47 5.05 6.12
CA ILE A 257 9.50 4.96 5.03
C ILE A 257 8.14 5.42 5.56
N ARG A 258 7.47 6.27 4.78
CA ARG A 258 6.08 6.69 5.02
C ARG A 258 5.19 5.90 4.07
N TYR A 259 4.31 5.11 4.65
CA TYR A 259 3.30 4.34 3.94
C TYR A 259 1.97 5.09 3.88
N GLY A 260 1.16 4.73 2.89
CA GLY A 260 -0.20 5.22 2.75
C GLY A 260 -0.85 4.67 1.50
N LEU A 261 -2.13 4.97 1.34
CA LEU A 261 -2.89 4.50 0.19
C LEU A 261 -2.47 5.25 -1.07
N LYS A 262 -2.19 4.49 -2.12
CA LYS A 262 -2.15 4.97 -3.51
C LYS A 262 -3.33 4.40 -4.28
N ALA A 263 -3.77 5.13 -5.29
CA ALA A 263 -4.84 4.69 -6.18
C ALA A 263 -4.29 3.72 -7.23
N LEU A 264 -5.05 2.66 -7.52
CA LEU A 264 -4.80 1.71 -8.59
C LEU A 264 -5.96 1.80 -9.59
N ILE A 265 -5.65 1.89 -10.89
CA ILE A 265 -6.68 2.03 -11.94
C ILE A 265 -7.24 0.64 -12.29
N CYS A 266 -8.56 0.49 -12.12
CA CYS A 266 -9.27 -0.77 -12.39
C CYS A 266 -9.32 -1.13 -13.87
#